data_AF-A0A2W5RZT5-F1
#
_entry.id   AF-A0A2W5RZT5-F1
#
_cell.length_a   1.000
_cell.length_b   1.000
_cell.length_c   1.000
_cell.angle_alpha   90.00
_cell.angle_beta   90.00
_cell.angle_gamma   90.00
#
_symmetry.space_group_name_H-M   'P 1'
#
loop_
_entity.id
_entity.type
_entity.pdbx_description
1 polymer ?
#
loop_
_entity_poly.entity_id
_entity_poly.type
_entity_poly.pdbx_seq_one_letter_code
_entity_poly.pdbx_strand_id
1 'polypeptide(L)'
;MPHPPPKDNTPMPTLSDFPITKKWPAAHPERIQLYSLPTPNGVKASIMLEECALPYEVHRVDFGKNDQLSPEFISLNPNNKIPAMIDPDGPGGE
;
A
#
# COMPACT_ATOMS: atom_id res chain seq x y z
N MET A 1 -13.66 -13.50 -15.65
CA MET A 1 -13.90 -14.63 -14.73
C MET A 1 -13.40 -14.22 -13.37
N PRO A 2 -14.17 -14.37 -12.28
CA PRO A 2 -13.67 -14.11 -10.94
C PRO A 2 -12.58 -15.14 -10.60
N HIS A 3 -11.43 -14.66 -10.15
CA HIS A 3 -10.32 -15.50 -9.68
C HIS A 3 -10.82 -16.31 -8.47
N PRO A 4 -10.66 -17.65 -8.44
CA PRO A 4 -10.95 -18.41 -7.23
C PRO A 4 -9.95 -18.00 -6.14
N PRO A 5 -10.39 -17.86 -4.87
CA PRO A 5 -9.48 -17.56 -3.77
C PRO A 5 -8.48 -18.71 -3.61
N PRO A 6 -7.18 -18.44 -3.39
CA PRO A 6 -6.20 -19.48 -3.08
C PRO A 6 -6.63 -20.18 -1.79
N LYS A 7 -6.71 -21.52 -1.85
CA LYS A 7 -6.78 -22.37 -0.66
C LYS A 7 -5.36 -22.78 -0.33
N ASP A 8 -4.67 -22.05 0.52
CA ASP A 8 -3.49 -22.59 1.19
C ASP A 8 -3.28 -21.94 2.56
N ASN A 9 -3.05 -22.78 3.57
CA ASN A 9 -2.89 -22.40 4.98
C ASN A 9 -1.45 -21.95 5.29
N THR A 10 -0.83 -21.20 4.39
CA THR A 10 0.46 -20.54 4.64
C THR A 10 0.17 -19.25 5.39
N PRO A 11 0.87 -18.92 6.48
CA PRO A 11 0.69 -17.63 7.14
C PRO A 11 1.18 -16.53 6.18
N MET A 12 0.26 -15.95 5.41
CA MET A 12 0.53 -14.77 4.59
C MET A 12 1.02 -13.65 5.52
N PRO A 13 2.04 -12.86 5.14
CA PRO A 13 2.48 -11.73 5.92
C PRO A 13 1.25 -10.86 6.19
N THR A 14 1.01 -10.64 7.48
CA THR A 14 -0.08 -9.78 7.88
C THR A 14 0.40 -8.36 7.67
N LEU A 15 -0.46 -7.44 7.21
CA LEU A 15 -0.07 -6.03 7.05
C LEU A 15 0.53 -5.41 8.33
N SER A 16 0.26 -6.01 9.48
CA SER A 16 0.88 -5.71 10.79
C SER A 16 2.41 -5.87 10.83
N ASP A 17 2.98 -6.68 9.94
CA ASP A 17 4.43 -6.92 9.84
C ASP A 17 5.18 -5.74 9.20
N PHE A 18 4.46 -4.90 8.44
CA PHE A 18 5.03 -3.72 7.80
C PHE A 18 4.97 -2.51 8.74
N PRO A 19 6.10 -1.91 9.18
CA PRO A 19 6.08 -0.82 10.16
C PRO A 19 5.30 0.42 9.72
N ILE A 20 5.14 0.63 8.40
CA ILE A 20 4.34 1.71 7.84
C ILE A 20 2.89 1.71 8.35
N THR A 21 2.32 0.53 8.62
CA THR A 21 0.92 0.39 9.06
C THR A 21 0.68 0.85 10.49
N LYS A 22 1.74 1.06 11.27
CA LYS A 22 1.65 1.70 12.60
C LYS A 22 1.24 3.17 12.49
N LYS A 23 1.68 3.86 11.44
CA LYS A 23 1.37 5.27 11.18
C LYS A 23 0.12 5.44 10.34
N TRP A 24 -0.13 4.49 9.45
CA TRP A 24 -1.32 4.42 8.59
C TRP A 24 -1.97 3.04 8.69
N PRO A 25 -2.80 2.80 9.72
CA PRO A 25 -3.47 1.52 9.89
C PRO A 25 -4.42 1.23 8.73
N ALA A 26 -4.39 0.00 8.20
CA ALA A 26 -5.32 -0.44 7.16
C ALA A 26 -6.71 -0.70 7.77
N ALA A 27 -7.72 0.00 7.29
CA ALA A 27 -9.12 -0.32 7.61
C ALA A 27 -9.63 -1.52 6.79
N HIS A 28 -9.07 -1.71 5.59
CA HIS A 28 -9.36 -2.75 4.63
C HIS A 28 -8.08 -3.52 4.29
N PRO A 29 -7.58 -4.38 5.19
CA PRO A 29 -6.31 -5.07 5.02
C PRO A 29 -6.29 -6.05 3.84
N GLU A 30 -7.45 -6.41 3.30
CA GLU A 30 -7.61 -7.22 2.10
C GLU A 30 -7.37 -6.47 0.79
N ARG A 31 -7.15 -5.15 0.84
CA ARG A 31 -6.98 -4.29 -0.34
C ARG A 31 -5.53 -3.84 -0.49
N ILE A 32 -5.18 -3.44 -1.71
CA ILE A 32 -3.91 -2.76 -1.98
C ILE A 32 -3.82 -1.50 -1.11
N GLN A 33 -2.74 -1.35 -0.34
CA GLN A 33 -2.49 -0.18 0.49
C GLN A 33 -1.65 0.82 -0.32
N LEU A 34 -2.22 1.96 -0.70
CA LEU A 34 -1.53 3.00 -1.48
C LEU A 34 -1.15 4.19 -0.58
N TYR A 35 0.14 4.41 -0.37
CA TYR A 35 0.67 5.58 0.34
C TYR A 35 1.07 6.66 -0.66
N SER A 36 0.26 7.71 -0.77
CA SER A 36 0.40 8.69 -1.86
C SER A 36 -0.05 10.11 -1.47
N LEU A 37 0.09 11.01 -2.44
CA LEU A 37 -0.33 12.41 -2.39
C LEU A 37 -0.68 12.84 -3.84
N PRO A 38 -1.68 13.73 -4.09
CA PRO A 38 -2.10 14.12 -5.43
C PRO A 38 -1.07 15.02 -6.14
N THR A 39 0.05 14.41 -6.50
CA THR A 39 1.15 14.99 -7.28
C THR A 39 1.22 14.28 -8.63
N PRO A 40 1.91 14.81 -9.65
CA PRO A 40 2.03 14.15 -10.94
C PRO A 40 2.56 12.71 -10.90
N ASN A 41 3.40 12.37 -9.91
CA ASN A 41 3.85 10.97 -9.72
C ASN A 41 2.84 10.16 -8.90
N GLY A 42 2.24 10.76 -7.87
CA GLY A 42 1.27 10.06 -7.02
C GLY A 42 -0.01 9.67 -7.75
N VAL A 43 -0.50 10.52 -8.65
CA VAL A 43 -1.74 10.23 -9.41
C VAL A 43 -1.56 9.10 -10.44
N LYS A 44 -0.34 8.81 -10.89
CA LYS A 44 -0.10 7.70 -11.84
C LYS A 44 -0.54 6.36 -11.25
N ALA A 45 -0.20 6.13 -9.98
CA ALA A 45 -0.56 4.91 -9.27
C ALA A 45 -2.09 4.82 -9.06
N SER A 46 -2.73 5.89 -8.58
CA SER A 46 -4.18 5.88 -8.37
C SER A 46 -4.94 5.74 -9.70
N ILE A 47 -4.53 6.43 -10.77
CA ILE A 47 -5.14 6.29 -12.09
C ILE A 47 -5.05 4.83 -12.57
N MET A 48 -3.89 4.19 -12.44
CA MET A 48 -3.76 2.78 -12.81
C MET A 48 -4.71 1.85 -12.02
N LEU A 49 -4.84 2.07 -10.71
CA LEU A 49 -5.73 1.28 -9.87
C LEU A 49 -7.21 1.49 -10.25
N GLU A 50 -7.60 2.71 -10.55
CA GLU A 50 -8.95 3.04 -11.06
C GLU A 50 -9.21 2.39 -12.42
N GLU A 51 -8.28 2.52 -13.39
CA GLU A 51 -8.41 1.97 -14.75
C GLU A 51 -8.48 0.45 -14.75
N CYS A 52 -7.78 -0.22 -13.83
CA CYS A 52 -7.84 -1.67 -13.67
C CYS A 52 -8.97 -2.14 -12.75
N ALA A 53 -9.76 -1.24 -12.17
CA ALA A 53 -10.80 -1.54 -11.19
C ALA A 53 -10.30 -2.41 -10.02
N LEU A 54 -9.05 -2.18 -9.57
CA LEU A 54 -8.45 -2.90 -8.45
C LEU A 54 -8.85 -2.24 -7.13
N PRO A 55 -9.39 -2.99 -6.15
CA PRO A 55 -9.68 -2.45 -4.83
C PRO A 55 -8.40 -1.97 -4.13
N TYR A 56 -8.43 -0.73 -3.65
CA TYR A 56 -7.32 -0.16 -2.89
C TYR A 56 -7.83 0.72 -1.74
N GLU A 57 -6.97 0.90 -0.74
CA GLU A 57 -7.12 1.86 0.35
C GLU A 57 -6.03 2.93 0.20
N VAL A 58 -6.42 4.21 0.20
CA VAL A 58 -5.49 5.32 0.03
C VAL A 58 -5.12 5.94 1.38
N HIS A 59 -3.81 6.07 1.59
CA HIS A 59 -3.20 6.69 2.75
C HIS A 59 -2.50 7.97 2.32
N ARG A 60 -2.95 9.12 2.84
CA ARG A 60 -2.35 10.41 2.53
C ARG A 60 -1.03 10.57 3.26
N VAL A 61 0.05 10.79 2.51
CA VAL A 61 1.38 11.11 3.03
C VAL A 61 1.57 12.63 3.01
N ASP A 62 1.48 13.29 4.17
CA ASP A 62 1.51 14.75 4.26
C ASP A 62 2.95 15.29 4.29
N PHE A 63 3.37 15.89 3.17
CA PHE A 63 4.69 16.53 3.07
C PHE A 63 4.84 17.73 4.02
N GLY A 64 3.74 18.40 4.39
CA GLY A 64 3.78 19.50 5.37
C GLY A 64 4.12 19.02 6.78
N LYS A 65 3.92 17.73 7.06
CA LYS A 65 4.29 17.07 8.33
C LYS A 65 5.58 16.25 8.23
N ASN A 66 6.24 16.29 7.07
CA ASN A 66 7.39 15.44 6.76
C ASN A 66 7.10 13.94 6.90
N ASP A 67 5.87 13.51 6.63
CA ASP A 67 5.48 12.10 6.78
C ASP A 67 6.33 11.14 5.96
N GLN A 68 6.79 11.56 4.77
CA GLN A 68 7.68 10.78 3.90
C GLN A 68 9.09 10.56 4.47
N LEU A 69 9.47 11.34 5.48
CA LEU A 69 10.73 11.21 6.21
C LEU A 69 10.57 10.40 7.50
N SER A 70 9.35 9.97 7.85
CA SER A 70 9.12 9.16 9.04
C SER A 70 9.78 7.79 8.92
N PRO A 71 10.29 7.20 10.01
CA PRO A 71 10.84 5.84 10.00
C PRO A 71 9.86 4.81 9.46
N GLU A 72 8.56 5.00 9.72
CA GLU A 72 7.48 4.16 9.24
C GLU A 72 7.40 4.21 7.70
N PHE A 73 7.42 5.40 7.09
CA PHE A 73 7.41 5.51 5.63
C PHE A 73 8.71 4.99 4.98
N ILE A 74 9.87 5.33 5.58
CA ILE A 74 11.19 4.91 5.10
C ILE A 74 11.35 3.38 5.15
N SER A 75 10.71 2.71 6.11
CA SER A 75 10.70 1.24 6.19
C SER A 75 10.10 0.57 4.96
N LEU A 76 9.18 1.25 4.25
CA LEU A 76 8.61 0.77 3.00
C LEU A 76 9.40 1.30 1.79
N ASN A 77 9.73 2.59 1.78
CA ASN A 77 10.51 3.20 0.70
C ASN A 77 11.70 4.01 1.23
N PRO A 78 12.93 3.45 1.22
CA PRO A 78 14.12 4.15 1.74
C PRO A 78 14.45 5.43 0.95
N ASN A 79 13.94 5.58 -0.27
CA ASN A 79 14.09 6.78 -1.07
C ASN A 79 13.14 7.92 -0.64
N ASN A 80 12.31 7.76 0.39
CA ASN A 80 11.42 8.80 0.93
C ASN A 80 10.50 9.48 -0.10
N LYS A 81 10.13 8.78 -1.18
CA LYS A 81 9.23 9.30 -2.23
C LYS A 81 7.92 8.54 -2.29
N ILE A 82 6.85 9.26 -2.60
CA ILE A 82 5.57 8.69 -3.04
C ILE A 82 5.56 8.53 -4.57
N PRO A 83 4.68 7.67 -5.12
CA PRO A 83 3.84 6.70 -4.41
C PRO A 83 4.64 5.49 -3.91
N ALA A 84 4.14 4.83 -2.86
CA ALA A 84 4.57 3.51 -2.40
C ALA A 84 3.32 2.67 -2.10
N MET A 85 3.41 1.34 -2.20
CA MET A 85 2.25 0.47 -1.97
C MET A 85 2.63 -0.88 -1.41
N ILE A 86 1.67 -1.54 -0.77
CA ILE A 86 1.72 -2.95 -0.37
C ILE A 86 0.51 -3.64 -0.98
N ASP A 87 0.72 -4.75 -1.69
CA ASP A 87 -0.34 -5.60 -2.20
C ASP A 87 -0.43 -6.86 -1.31
N PRO A 88 -1.51 -7.03 -0.52
CA PRO A 88 -1.64 -8.20 0.35
C PRO A 88 -1.78 -9.53 -0.42
N ASP A 89 -2.14 -9.47 -1.71
CA ASP A 89 -2.23 -10.63 -2.61
C ASP A 89 -1.04 -10.67 -3.60
N GLY A 90 0.12 -10.17 -3.17
CA GLY A 90 1.35 -10.13 -3.96
C GLY A 90 1.82 -11.50 -4.48
N PRO A 91 2.66 -11.55 -5.52
CA PRO A 91 3.16 -12.80 -6.07
C PRO A 91 3.90 -13.63 -5.02
N GLY A 92 3.45 -14.88 -4.81
CA GLY A 92 4.03 -15.76 -3.78
C GLY A 92 3.38 -15.61 -2.40
N GLY A 93 2.41 -14.71 -2.23
CA GLY A 93 1.77 -14.43 -0.95
C GLY A 93 2.72 -13.76 0.04
N GLU A 94 3.59 -12.87 -0.45
CA GLU A 94 4.59 -12.09 0.32
C GLU A 94 4.38 -10.58 0.17
#